data_AF-A0A1Q4GA69-F1
#
_entry.id   AF-A0A1Q4GA69-F1
#
_cell.length_a   1.000
_cell.length_b   1.000
_cell.length_c   1.000
_cell.angle_alpha   90.00
_cell.angle_beta   90.00
_cell.angle_gamma   90.00
#
_symmetry.space_group_name_H-M   'P 1'
#
loop_
_entity.id
_entity.type
_entity.pdbx_description
1 polymer ?
#
loop_
_entity_poly.entity_id
_entity_poly.type
_entity_poly.pdbx_seq_one_letter_code
_entity_poly.pdbx_strand_id
1 'polypeptide(L)'
;MIFLFSINLVYGQSIPNLTVGYGDCYDSLPKLVIKAATPEDYHKAFSSNIINKTPAVERKSFVIPTGKGKLKFRKYSFSAGYGDGFKGWAYKGYLPKLKMHILVSIHVAESLGFSDLVLLDSINGSQHTIASVGDGAVEIPIPSPNGDFLAYYYNEAYAANSCFIGVLAVRKEKAPFRIKLSEYNSFETDNWAVENIRWIDSTTIIIKAYTLKKVANENMKQFAYYTARLSKENTN
;
A
#
# COMPACT_ATOMS: atom_id res chain seq x y z
N MET A 1 -31.84 44.57 -3.84
CA MET A 1 -31.49 43.28 -4.47
C MET A 1 -30.50 42.59 -3.55
N ILE A 2 -30.96 41.64 -2.74
CA ILE A 2 -30.14 40.93 -1.74
C ILE A 2 -29.73 39.59 -2.37
N PHE A 3 -28.44 39.41 -2.62
CA PHE A 3 -27.89 38.12 -3.04
C PHE A 3 -27.74 37.23 -1.79
N LEU A 4 -28.63 36.25 -1.66
CA LEU A 4 -28.46 35.15 -0.71
C LEU A 4 -27.45 34.16 -1.30
N PHE A 5 -26.24 34.13 -0.73
CA PHE A 5 -25.30 33.03 -0.96
C PHE A 5 -25.83 31.78 -0.26
N SER A 6 -26.40 30.86 -1.03
CA SER A 6 -26.74 29.52 -0.57
C SER A 6 -25.45 28.76 -0.26
N ILE A 7 -25.09 28.72 1.02
CA ILE A 7 -24.03 27.83 1.52
C ILE A 7 -24.63 26.41 1.48
N ASN A 8 -24.43 25.70 0.37
CA ASN A 8 -24.77 24.28 0.30
C ASN A 8 -23.80 23.52 1.22
N LEU A 9 -24.20 23.33 2.48
CA LEU A 9 -23.62 22.35 3.38
C LEU A 9 -24.01 20.96 2.84
N VAL A 10 -23.16 20.41 1.97
CA VAL A 10 -23.24 19.00 1.55
C VAL A 10 -22.79 18.13 2.73
N TYR A 11 -23.69 17.89 3.67
CA TYR A 11 -23.56 16.83 4.65
C TYR A 11 -23.92 15.50 3.97
N GLY A 12 -22.99 14.53 4.00
CA GLY A 12 -23.36 13.11 3.94
C GLY A 12 -23.11 12.31 2.67
N GLN A 13 -22.31 12.78 1.69
CA GLN A 13 -21.78 11.82 0.72
C GLN A 13 -20.68 10.99 1.38
N SER A 14 -20.92 9.68 1.52
CA SER A 14 -19.87 8.74 1.89
C SER A 14 -18.70 8.91 0.93
N ILE A 15 -17.48 8.99 1.48
CA ILE A 15 -16.28 9.07 0.66
C ILE A 15 -16.19 7.75 -0.13
N PRO A 16 -16.17 7.77 -1.47
CA PRO A 16 -16.06 6.54 -2.25
C PRO A 16 -14.80 5.79 -1.83
N ASN A 17 -14.97 4.51 -1.48
CA ASN A 17 -13.86 3.62 -1.14
C ASN A 17 -13.91 2.38 -2.03
N LEU A 18 -12.76 1.98 -2.55
CA LEU A 18 -12.57 0.73 -3.29
C LEU A 18 -11.52 -0.09 -2.55
N THR A 19 -11.87 -1.31 -2.14
CA THR A 19 -10.90 -2.23 -1.54
C THR A 19 -10.38 -3.20 -2.60
N VAL A 20 -9.08 -3.41 -2.61
CA VAL A 20 -8.34 -4.39 -3.42
C VAL A 20 -7.32 -5.09 -2.55
N GLY A 21 -6.64 -6.10 -3.07
CA GLY A 21 -5.57 -6.83 -2.39
C GLY A 21 -6.04 -8.07 -1.64
N TYR A 22 -7.29 -8.50 -1.81
CA TYR A 22 -7.77 -9.73 -1.20
C TYR A 22 -7.04 -10.95 -1.77
N GLY A 23 -6.56 -11.85 -0.90
CA GLY A 23 -5.74 -12.99 -1.29
C GLY A 23 -6.45 -13.92 -2.29
N ASP A 24 -7.74 -14.19 -2.07
CA ASP A 24 -8.58 -15.04 -2.93
C ASP A 24 -8.71 -14.49 -4.36
N CYS A 25 -8.71 -13.17 -4.53
CA CYS A 25 -8.73 -12.53 -5.84
C CYS A 25 -7.44 -12.81 -6.63
N TYR A 26 -6.32 -13.08 -5.96
CA TYR A 26 -5.06 -13.45 -6.61
C TYR A 26 -4.91 -14.94 -6.93
N ASP A 27 -5.77 -15.81 -6.40
CA ASP A 27 -5.66 -17.26 -6.62
C ASP A 27 -5.94 -17.63 -8.08
N SER A 28 -6.83 -16.88 -8.72
CA SER A 28 -7.19 -17.05 -10.14
C SER A 28 -6.27 -16.31 -11.12
N LEU A 29 -5.35 -15.49 -10.61
CA LEU A 29 -4.52 -14.61 -11.44
C LEU A 29 -3.14 -15.22 -11.73
N PRO A 30 -2.49 -14.84 -12.85
CA PRO A 30 -1.15 -15.31 -13.16
C PRO A 30 -0.16 -14.95 -12.05
N LYS A 31 0.69 -15.90 -11.65
CA LYS A 31 1.74 -15.66 -10.66
C LYS A 31 2.97 -15.00 -11.30
N LEU A 32 3.75 -14.30 -10.49
CA LEU A 32 5.04 -13.73 -10.91
C LEU A 32 6.07 -14.85 -11.13
N VAL A 33 6.89 -14.71 -12.18
CA VAL A 33 7.98 -15.64 -12.45
C VAL A 33 9.27 -15.12 -11.81
N ILE A 34 9.72 -15.77 -10.74
CA ILE A 34 10.92 -15.39 -9.98
C ILE A 34 12.19 -16.01 -10.60
N LYS A 35 13.24 -15.20 -10.74
CA LYS A 35 14.59 -15.65 -11.14
C LYS A 35 15.65 -14.99 -10.26
N ALA A 36 16.74 -15.70 -9.99
CA ALA A 36 17.90 -15.12 -9.30
C ALA A 36 18.44 -13.89 -10.06
N ALA A 37 18.92 -12.91 -9.31
CA ALA A 37 19.48 -11.66 -9.80
C ALA A 37 20.73 -11.27 -8.99
N THR A 38 21.41 -10.20 -9.39
CA THR A 38 22.58 -9.71 -8.67
C THR A 38 22.31 -8.40 -7.92
N PRO A 39 23.14 -8.04 -6.91
CA PRO A 39 23.05 -6.73 -6.25
C PRO A 39 23.20 -5.56 -7.23
N GLU A 40 24.04 -5.71 -8.26
CA GLU A 40 24.30 -4.66 -9.26
C GLU A 40 23.04 -4.30 -10.04
N ASP A 41 22.21 -5.30 -10.40
CA ASP A 41 20.92 -5.08 -11.05
C ASP A 41 20.00 -4.23 -10.16
N TYR A 42 19.99 -4.51 -8.85
CA TYR A 42 19.17 -3.80 -7.88
C TYR A 42 19.59 -2.32 -7.72
N HIS A 43 20.90 -2.06 -7.75
CA HIS A 43 21.42 -0.70 -7.65
C HIS A 43 21.13 0.16 -8.88
N LYS A 44 21.02 -0.46 -10.07
CA LYS A 44 20.66 0.22 -11.33
C LYS A 44 19.15 0.44 -11.49
N ALA A 45 18.33 -0.32 -10.77
CA ALA A 45 16.87 -0.28 -10.91
C ALA A 45 16.25 1.05 -10.45
N PHE A 46 15.12 1.40 -11.06
CA PHE A 46 14.33 2.59 -10.74
C PHE A 46 13.81 2.54 -9.30
N SER A 47 14.09 3.60 -8.55
CA SER A 47 13.51 3.86 -7.24
C SER A 47 12.39 4.90 -7.39
N SER A 48 11.18 4.55 -6.94
CA SER A 48 10.11 5.54 -6.84
C SER A 48 10.39 6.53 -5.71
N ASN A 49 10.01 7.79 -5.90
CA ASN A 49 10.08 8.82 -4.87
C ASN A 49 8.75 8.90 -4.13
N ILE A 50 8.73 8.45 -2.88
CA ILE A 50 7.68 8.80 -1.92
C ILE A 50 8.08 10.12 -1.27
N ILE A 51 7.17 11.09 -1.25
CA ILE A 51 7.41 12.36 -0.56
C ILE A 51 6.94 12.22 0.87
N ASN A 52 7.90 12.30 1.80
CA ASN A 52 7.64 12.44 3.23
C ASN A 52 7.15 13.87 3.51
N LYS A 53 5.84 14.07 3.37
CA LYS A 53 5.18 15.34 3.70
C LYS A 53 4.46 15.21 5.02
N THR A 54 4.77 16.05 5.99
CA THR A 54 4.00 16.06 7.25
C THR A 54 2.66 16.79 7.01
N PRO A 55 1.51 16.16 7.27
CA PRO A 55 0.21 16.82 7.17
C PRO A 55 0.06 17.87 8.29
N ALA A 56 -0.82 18.84 8.08
CA ALA A 56 -1.18 19.80 9.13
C ALA A 56 -1.81 19.05 10.31
N VAL A 57 -1.51 19.48 11.54
CA VAL A 57 -1.98 18.83 12.77
C VAL A 57 -2.97 19.75 13.49
N GLU A 58 -4.11 19.19 13.87
CA GLU A 58 -5.11 19.84 14.72
C GLU A 58 -5.41 18.95 15.93
N ARG A 59 -4.83 19.28 17.08
CA ARG A 59 -4.97 18.47 18.32
C ARG A 59 -4.63 17.00 18.08
N LYS A 60 -5.60 16.10 18.29
CA LYS A 60 -5.50 14.63 18.12
C LYS A 60 -5.76 14.17 16.68
N SER A 61 -5.79 15.09 15.71
CA SER A 61 -6.05 14.79 14.31
C SER A 61 -4.97 15.37 13.41
N PHE A 62 -4.83 14.82 12.21
CA PHE A 62 -4.18 15.49 11.10
C PHE A 62 -5.20 15.81 10.01
N VAL A 63 -4.90 16.81 9.20
CA VAL A 63 -5.76 17.33 8.15
C VAL A 63 -5.05 17.24 6.81
N ILE A 64 -5.76 16.68 5.83
CA ILE A 64 -5.27 16.54 4.46
C ILE A 64 -6.17 17.36 3.54
N PRO A 65 -5.60 18.32 2.80
CA PRO A 65 -6.35 19.01 1.76
C PRO A 65 -6.54 18.09 0.55
N THR A 66 -7.77 18.04 0.03
CA THR A 66 -8.14 17.41 -1.23
C THR A 66 -8.89 18.40 -2.10
N GLY A 67 -9.11 18.11 -3.39
CA GLY A 67 -9.98 18.93 -4.24
C GLY A 67 -11.46 18.90 -3.83
N LYS A 68 -11.87 18.02 -2.90
CA LYS A 68 -13.19 18.07 -2.23
C LYS A 68 -13.17 18.83 -0.89
N GLY A 69 -12.07 19.49 -0.55
CA GLY A 69 -11.89 20.19 0.71
C GLY A 69 -10.97 19.46 1.69
N LYS A 70 -11.03 19.85 2.96
CA LYS A 70 -10.14 19.32 4.01
C LYS A 70 -10.75 18.07 4.65
N LEU A 71 -10.02 16.96 4.60
CA LEU A 71 -10.38 15.73 5.31
C LEU A 71 -9.61 15.64 6.63
N LYS A 72 -10.30 15.28 7.70
CA LYS A 72 -9.75 15.21 9.06
C LYS A 72 -9.66 13.77 9.52
N PHE A 73 -8.48 13.36 9.97
CA PHE A 73 -8.17 11.99 10.38
C PHE A 73 -7.71 11.98 11.84
N ARG A 74 -8.37 11.17 12.69
CA ARG A 74 -7.93 10.95 14.07
C ARG A 74 -6.59 10.22 14.04
N LYS A 75 -5.56 10.79 14.68
CA LYS A 75 -4.25 10.14 14.83
C LYS A 75 -4.41 8.85 15.61
N TYR A 76 -3.68 7.82 15.21
CA TYR A 76 -3.51 6.64 16.03
C TYR A 76 -2.92 7.01 17.38
N SER A 77 -3.50 6.46 18.44
CA SER A 77 -3.03 6.58 19.81
C SER A 77 -3.30 5.25 20.49
N PHE A 78 -2.25 4.60 20.99
CA PHE A 78 -2.38 3.45 21.86
C PHE A 78 -2.37 3.94 23.30
N SER A 79 -3.39 3.59 24.09
CA SER A 79 -3.28 3.66 25.55
C SER A 79 -3.84 2.38 26.15
N ALA A 80 -3.26 1.94 27.27
CA ALA A 80 -3.81 0.84 28.04
C ALA A 80 -5.31 1.14 28.33
N GLY A 81 -6.19 0.19 28.00
CA GLY A 81 -7.64 0.30 28.23
C GLY A 81 -8.52 0.61 27.02
N TYR A 82 -7.98 0.81 25.81
CA TYR A 82 -8.81 0.80 24.61
C TYR A 82 -9.19 -0.65 24.26
N GLY A 83 -10.49 -0.97 24.29
CA GLY A 83 -11.03 -2.28 23.85
C GLY A 83 -10.93 -2.49 22.34
N ASP A 84 -11.86 -3.20 21.74
CA ASP A 84 -11.86 -3.42 20.28
C ASP A 84 -12.27 -2.18 19.47
N GLY A 85 -12.17 -2.28 18.14
CA GLY A 85 -12.55 -1.27 17.15
C GLY A 85 -11.41 -0.37 16.67
N PHE A 86 -11.78 0.57 15.80
CA PHE A 86 -10.87 1.51 15.14
C PHE A 86 -10.06 2.35 16.13
N LYS A 87 -8.74 2.43 15.92
CA LYS A 87 -7.77 3.14 16.79
C LYS A 87 -7.20 4.41 16.20
N GLY A 88 -7.28 4.60 14.90
CA GLY A 88 -6.86 5.84 14.26
C GLY A 88 -6.06 5.60 12.99
N TRP A 89 -5.52 6.69 12.49
CA TRP A 89 -4.75 6.73 11.26
C TRP A 89 -3.29 7.09 11.52
N ALA A 90 -2.39 6.51 10.74
CA ALA A 90 -1.03 7.00 10.56
C ALA A 90 -0.86 7.54 9.14
N TYR A 91 -0.25 8.71 9.01
CA TYR A 91 0.14 9.25 7.70
C TYR A 91 1.54 8.74 7.34
N LYS A 92 1.72 8.22 6.13
CA LYS A 92 2.97 7.58 5.69
C LYS A 92 3.69 8.30 4.55
N GLY A 93 3.03 9.19 3.83
CA GLY A 93 3.66 9.92 2.73
C GLY A 93 2.70 10.32 1.63
N TYR A 94 3.27 10.69 0.49
CA TYR A 94 2.54 11.04 -0.72
C TYR A 94 3.20 10.40 -1.93
N LEU A 95 2.39 9.79 -2.80
CA LEU A 95 2.77 9.22 -4.10
C LEU A 95 2.51 10.26 -5.20
N PRO A 96 3.54 10.96 -5.71
CA PRO A 96 3.33 12.07 -6.65
C PRO A 96 2.77 11.61 -8.00
N LYS A 97 3.24 10.46 -8.51
CA LYS A 97 2.77 9.91 -9.80
C LYS A 97 1.26 9.67 -9.81
N LEU A 98 0.74 9.14 -8.71
CA LEU A 98 -0.69 8.87 -8.57
C LEU A 98 -1.47 10.03 -7.97
N LYS A 99 -0.79 11.06 -7.44
CA LYS A 99 -1.41 12.15 -6.68
C LYS A 99 -2.25 11.64 -5.50
N MET A 100 -1.68 10.72 -4.74
CA MET A 100 -2.36 10.06 -3.61
C MET A 100 -1.57 10.20 -2.31
N HIS A 101 -2.27 10.52 -1.23
CA HIS A 101 -1.74 10.41 0.12
C HIS A 101 -1.74 8.96 0.59
N ILE A 102 -0.75 8.59 1.38
CA ILE A 102 -0.58 7.24 1.90
C ILE A 102 -0.93 7.27 3.38
N LEU A 103 -1.91 6.47 3.76
CA LEU A 103 -2.43 6.34 5.11
C LEU A 103 -2.36 4.87 5.54
N VAL A 104 -2.34 4.65 6.84
CA VAL A 104 -2.57 3.33 7.44
C VAL A 104 -3.72 3.47 8.43
N SER A 105 -4.80 2.72 8.23
CA SER A 105 -5.85 2.55 9.24
C SER A 105 -5.44 1.48 10.22
N ILE A 106 -5.62 1.73 11.51
CA ILE A 106 -5.25 0.80 12.58
C ILE A 106 -6.51 0.51 13.40
N HIS A 107 -6.75 -0.77 13.64
CA HIS A 107 -7.89 -1.31 14.38
C HIS A 107 -7.41 -2.38 15.36
N VAL A 108 -8.22 -2.67 16.36
CA VAL A 108 -8.01 -3.81 17.27
C VAL A 108 -9.27 -4.65 17.26
N ALA A 109 -9.15 -5.96 17.17
CA ALA A 109 -10.26 -6.88 17.36
C ALA A 109 -9.74 -8.09 18.13
N GLU A 110 -10.48 -8.57 19.13
CA GLU A 110 -10.09 -9.71 19.96
C GLU A 110 -8.70 -9.53 20.59
N SER A 111 -8.35 -8.30 20.99
CA SER A 111 -7.00 -7.92 21.47
C SER A 111 -5.86 -8.08 20.47
N LEU A 112 -6.14 -8.40 19.20
CA LEU A 112 -5.18 -8.44 18.11
C LEU A 112 -5.21 -7.13 17.32
N GLY A 113 -4.03 -6.65 16.92
CA GLY A 113 -3.88 -5.42 16.16
C GLY A 113 -3.97 -5.67 14.66
N PHE A 114 -4.88 -4.99 13.99
CA PHE A 114 -5.06 -5.05 12.54
C PHE A 114 -4.74 -3.73 11.87
N SER A 115 -4.21 -3.76 10.65
CA SER A 115 -4.08 -2.54 9.88
C SER A 115 -4.16 -2.73 8.37
N ASP A 116 -4.66 -1.71 7.69
CA ASP A 116 -4.75 -1.67 6.23
C ASP A 116 -4.03 -0.44 5.70
N LEU A 117 -3.46 -0.55 4.50
CA LEU A 117 -2.93 0.60 3.78
C LEU A 117 -4.04 1.26 2.96
N VAL A 118 -4.14 2.59 3.03
CA VAL A 118 -5.15 3.36 2.32
C VAL A 118 -4.51 4.46 1.48
N LEU A 119 -4.81 4.47 0.18
CA LEU A 119 -4.43 5.52 -0.75
C LEU A 119 -5.59 6.52 -0.93
N LEU A 120 -5.38 7.76 -0.52
CA LEU A 120 -6.36 8.84 -0.61
C LEU A 120 -6.01 9.76 -1.80
N ASP A 121 -6.87 9.81 -2.81
CA ASP A 121 -6.70 10.68 -3.98
C ASP A 121 -6.82 12.16 -3.59
N SER A 122 -5.76 12.94 -3.83
CA SER A 122 -5.72 14.36 -3.44
C SER A 122 -6.60 15.26 -4.31
N ILE A 123 -7.08 14.79 -5.47
CA ILE A 123 -7.92 15.53 -6.39
C ILE A 123 -9.40 15.36 -6.03
N ASN A 124 -9.90 14.13 -5.94
CA ASN A 124 -11.33 13.88 -5.76
C ASN A 124 -11.69 13.30 -4.38
N GLY A 125 -10.71 13.08 -3.51
CA GLY A 125 -10.90 12.57 -2.15
C GLY A 125 -11.31 11.09 -2.06
N SER A 126 -11.38 10.34 -3.18
CA SER A 126 -11.70 8.91 -3.13
C SER A 126 -10.59 8.10 -2.46
N GLN A 127 -10.96 7.02 -1.78
CA GLN A 127 -10.03 6.13 -1.09
C GLN A 127 -9.89 4.80 -1.83
N HIS A 128 -8.70 4.23 -1.73
CA HIS A 128 -8.42 2.86 -2.12
C HIS A 128 -7.79 2.15 -0.93
N THR A 129 -8.47 1.17 -0.37
CA THR A 129 -7.90 0.30 0.67
C THR A 129 -7.18 -0.84 -0.02
N ILE A 130 -5.95 -1.11 0.37
CA ILE A 130 -5.24 -2.34 0.04
C ILE A 130 -5.33 -3.22 1.27
N ALA A 131 -6.22 -4.21 1.20
CA ALA A 131 -6.40 -5.23 2.21
C ALA A 131 -5.07 -5.96 2.40
N SER A 132 -4.72 -6.20 3.66
CA SER A 132 -3.59 -7.08 3.94
C SER A 132 -3.98 -8.54 3.79
N VAL A 133 -3.01 -9.36 3.40
CA VAL A 133 -3.11 -10.82 3.43
C VAL A 133 -2.83 -11.39 4.83
N GLY A 134 -2.39 -10.56 5.78
CA GLY A 134 -2.18 -10.91 7.18
C GLY A 134 -2.64 -9.80 8.13
N ASP A 135 -2.15 -9.80 9.36
CA ASP A 135 -2.67 -8.93 10.43
C ASP A 135 -2.20 -7.47 10.29
N GLY A 136 -1.04 -7.24 9.68
CA GLY A 136 -0.45 -5.90 9.54
C GLY A 136 -0.69 -5.29 8.16
N ALA A 137 -0.71 -3.96 8.04
CA ALA A 137 -0.80 -3.31 6.75
C ALA A 137 0.35 -3.74 5.83
N VAL A 138 0.05 -3.88 4.55
CA VAL A 138 1.06 -4.09 3.51
C VAL A 138 2.07 -2.93 3.48
N GLU A 139 3.27 -3.23 3.01
CA GLU A 139 4.29 -2.21 2.78
C GLU A 139 3.87 -1.22 1.70
N ILE A 140 4.45 -0.02 1.74
CA ILE A 140 4.02 1.09 0.88
C ILE A 140 4.16 0.69 -0.61
N PRO A 141 3.08 0.74 -1.41
CA PRO A 141 3.13 0.36 -2.80
C PRO A 141 4.10 1.24 -3.61
N ILE A 142 4.87 0.58 -4.47
CA ILE A 142 5.89 1.19 -5.31
C ILE A 142 5.36 1.25 -6.75
N PRO A 143 5.09 2.45 -7.30
CA PRO A 143 4.60 2.59 -8.67
C PRO A 143 5.68 2.26 -9.70
N SER A 144 5.27 1.64 -10.80
CA SER A 144 6.12 1.40 -11.95
C SER A 144 6.63 2.72 -12.59
N PRO A 145 7.68 2.67 -13.43
CA PRO A 145 8.20 3.83 -14.16
C PRO A 145 7.12 4.58 -14.95
N ASN A 146 6.21 3.88 -15.63
CA ASN A 146 5.09 4.49 -16.34
C ASN A 146 3.85 4.77 -15.48
N GLY A 147 3.76 4.18 -14.28
CA GLY A 147 2.64 4.36 -13.35
C GLY A 147 1.43 3.48 -13.62
N ASP A 148 1.57 2.48 -14.50
CA ASP A 148 0.49 1.53 -14.85
C ASP A 148 0.35 0.38 -13.85
N PHE A 149 1.34 0.20 -12.95
CA PHE A 149 1.32 -0.84 -11.92
C PHE A 149 1.79 -0.32 -10.57
N LEU A 150 1.34 -0.98 -9.50
CA LEU A 150 1.83 -0.83 -8.13
C LEU A 150 2.28 -2.19 -7.61
N ALA A 151 3.55 -2.31 -7.23
CA ALA A 151 4.04 -3.49 -6.52
C ALA A 151 4.04 -3.22 -5.01
N TYR A 152 3.58 -4.17 -4.22
CA TYR A 152 3.63 -4.12 -2.76
C TYR A 152 3.98 -5.50 -2.21
N TYR A 153 4.32 -5.57 -0.93
CA TYR A 153 4.58 -6.83 -0.26
C TYR A 153 4.11 -6.80 1.19
N TYR A 154 4.01 -7.99 1.76
CA TYR A 154 3.78 -8.23 3.18
C TYR A 154 4.73 -9.35 3.62
N ASN A 155 5.42 -9.15 4.75
CA ASN A 155 6.19 -10.22 5.38
C ASN A 155 5.37 -10.75 6.56
N GLU A 156 5.21 -12.06 6.64
CA GLU A 156 4.39 -12.67 7.69
C GLU A 156 4.95 -12.40 9.08
N ALA A 157 4.11 -11.87 9.97
CA ALA A 157 4.53 -11.51 11.32
C ALA A 157 4.94 -12.72 12.17
N TYR A 158 4.31 -13.88 11.90
CA TYR A 158 4.47 -15.10 12.70
C TYR A 158 5.22 -16.22 11.98
N ALA A 159 5.54 -16.05 10.69
CA ALA A 159 6.31 -16.99 9.90
C ALA A 159 7.56 -16.31 9.36
N ALA A 160 8.69 -16.51 10.06
CA ALA A 160 9.97 -15.98 9.62
C ALA A 160 10.30 -16.49 8.21
N ASN A 161 10.90 -15.63 7.39
CA ASN A 161 11.23 -15.93 6.00
C ASN A 161 10.00 -16.21 5.11
N SER A 162 8.81 -15.75 5.49
CA SER A 162 7.63 -15.84 4.64
C SER A 162 7.20 -14.46 4.15
N CYS A 163 6.78 -14.38 2.90
CA CYS A 163 6.24 -13.17 2.33
C CYS A 163 5.21 -13.42 1.21
N PHE A 164 4.37 -12.41 1.03
CA PHE A 164 3.50 -12.22 -0.11
C PHE A 164 3.93 -10.97 -0.88
N ILE A 165 3.90 -11.03 -2.21
CA ILE A 165 4.13 -9.92 -3.12
C ILE A 165 2.90 -9.81 -4.02
N GLY A 166 2.27 -8.64 -4.03
CA GLY A 166 1.13 -8.33 -4.88
C GLY A 166 1.47 -7.25 -5.90
N VAL A 167 0.87 -7.34 -7.08
CA VAL A 167 0.90 -6.31 -8.10
C VAL A 167 -0.52 -5.92 -8.44
N LEU A 168 -0.82 -4.63 -8.34
CA LEU A 168 -2.07 -4.03 -8.78
C LEU A 168 -1.87 -3.33 -10.12
N ALA A 169 -2.80 -3.53 -11.04
CA ALA A 169 -2.93 -2.70 -12.22
C ALA A 169 -3.56 -1.35 -11.86
N VAL A 170 -3.09 -0.28 -12.51
CA VAL A 170 -3.57 1.09 -12.33
C VAL A 170 -4.23 1.53 -13.63
N ARG A 171 -5.54 1.77 -13.60
CA ARG A 171 -6.28 2.27 -14.75
C ARG A 171 -6.81 3.66 -14.48
N LYS A 172 -6.68 4.56 -15.46
CA LYS A 172 -7.33 5.87 -15.39
C LYS A 172 -8.80 5.71 -15.74
N GLU A 173 -9.66 6.25 -14.91
CA GLU A 173 -11.10 6.14 -15.03
C GLU A 173 -11.78 7.50 -14.81
N LYS A 174 -13.09 7.55 -15.08
CA LYS A 174 -13.94 8.70 -14.70
C LYS A 174 -14.49 8.49 -13.28
N ALA A 175 -15.22 9.50 -12.78
CA ALA A 175 -15.88 9.40 -11.49
C ALA A 175 -16.66 8.07 -11.31
N PRO A 176 -16.71 7.48 -10.10
CA PRO A 176 -16.29 8.09 -8.82
C PRO A 176 -14.78 7.99 -8.53
N PHE A 177 -14.04 7.14 -9.24
CA PHE A 177 -12.61 6.90 -9.03
C PHE A 177 -11.80 7.33 -10.25
N ARG A 178 -10.98 8.39 -10.12
CA ARG A 178 -10.07 8.80 -11.22
C ARG A 178 -9.04 7.73 -11.57
N ILE A 179 -8.65 6.95 -10.57
CA ILE A 179 -7.76 5.81 -10.69
C ILE A 179 -8.56 4.61 -10.19
N LYS A 180 -8.62 3.54 -10.96
CA LYS A 180 -9.13 2.24 -10.50
C LYS A 180 -7.95 1.30 -10.32
N LEU A 181 -7.90 0.67 -9.16
CA LEU A 181 -6.95 -0.40 -8.86
C LEU A 181 -7.64 -1.74 -9.07
N SER A 182 -6.88 -2.75 -9.52
CA SER A 182 -7.31 -4.14 -9.56
C SER A 182 -6.10 -5.06 -9.39
N GLU A 183 -6.30 -6.20 -8.76
CA GLU A 183 -5.32 -7.29 -8.65
C GLU A 183 -4.84 -7.71 -10.05
N TYR A 184 -3.55 -8.06 -10.18
CA TYR A 184 -2.95 -8.40 -11.47
C TYR A 184 -2.00 -9.60 -11.42
N ASN A 185 -0.97 -9.57 -10.57
CA ASN A 185 -0.10 -10.73 -10.33
C ASN A 185 0.20 -10.86 -8.84
N SER A 186 0.56 -12.07 -8.41
CA SER A 186 1.10 -12.29 -7.07
C SER A 186 2.22 -13.31 -7.04
N PHE A 187 2.92 -13.35 -5.92
CA PHE A 187 3.88 -14.39 -5.55
C PHE A 187 3.88 -14.54 -4.04
N GLU A 188 4.04 -15.76 -3.57
CA GLU A 188 4.19 -16.05 -2.15
C GLU A 188 5.27 -17.11 -1.96
N THR A 189 5.96 -17.06 -0.82
CA THR A 189 6.94 -18.07 -0.43
C THR A 189 7.17 -18.05 1.06
N ASP A 190 7.61 -19.19 1.60
CA ASP A 190 8.05 -19.42 2.97
C ASP A 190 9.59 -19.54 3.10
N ASN A 191 10.33 -19.23 2.03
CA ASN A 191 11.79 -19.42 1.98
C ASN A 191 12.61 -18.15 2.29
N TRP A 192 12.05 -16.97 2.07
CA TRP A 192 12.68 -15.67 2.33
C TRP A 192 11.64 -14.57 2.50
N ALA A 193 12.03 -13.50 3.20
CA ALA A 193 11.24 -12.28 3.37
C ALA A 193 11.78 -11.16 2.47
N VAL A 194 10.98 -10.12 2.25
CA VAL A 194 11.34 -8.96 1.41
C VAL A 194 11.90 -7.83 2.26
N GLU A 195 13.07 -7.32 1.90
CA GLU A 195 13.62 -6.06 2.43
C GLU A 195 13.09 -4.85 1.64
N ASN A 196 13.09 -4.96 0.31
CA ASN A 196 12.65 -3.89 -0.58
C ASN A 196 12.34 -4.39 -1.99
N ILE A 197 11.52 -3.64 -2.72
CA ILE A 197 11.23 -3.85 -4.14
C ILE A 197 11.58 -2.58 -4.93
N ARG A 198 12.12 -2.77 -6.13
CA ARG A 198 12.32 -1.71 -7.13
C ARG A 198 11.82 -2.18 -8.49
N TRP A 199 11.66 -1.25 -9.42
CA TRP A 199 11.31 -1.58 -10.80
C TRP A 199 12.55 -1.53 -11.68
N ILE A 200 12.82 -2.59 -12.45
CA ILE A 200 13.83 -2.53 -13.51
C ILE A 200 13.27 -1.75 -14.70
N ASP A 201 12.04 -2.09 -15.09
CA ASP A 201 11.28 -1.46 -16.17
C ASP A 201 9.79 -1.39 -15.79
N SER A 202 8.88 -1.17 -16.74
CA SER A 202 7.45 -1.04 -16.45
C SER A 202 6.72 -2.35 -16.17
N THR A 203 7.38 -3.50 -16.34
CA THR A 203 6.83 -4.85 -16.27
C THR A 203 7.73 -5.84 -15.53
N THR A 204 8.85 -5.38 -14.98
CA THR A 204 9.80 -6.22 -14.25
C THR A 204 10.20 -5.52 -12.97
N ILE A 205 10.03 -6.22 -11.84
CA ILE A 205 10.54 -5.79 -10.54
C ILE A 205 11.83 -6.53 -10.19
N ILE A 206 12.61 -5.92 -9.32
CA ILE A 206 13.71 -6.55 -8.61
C ILE A 206 13.45 -6.49 -7.11
N ILE A 207 13.68 -7.60 -6.44
CA ILE A 207 13.38 -7.84 -5.04
C ILE A 207 14.71 -8.01 -4.33
N LYS A 208 14.96 -7.19 -3.30
CA LYS A 208 15.99 -7.45 -2.30
C LYS A 208 15.33 -8.27 -1.20
N ALA A 209 15.69 -9.53 -1.11
CA ALA A 209 15.16 -10.48 -0.13
C ALA A 209 16.17 -10.75 0.98
N TYR A 210 15.70 -11.27 2.11
CA TYR A 210 16.55 -11.75 3.18
C TYR A 210 16.02 -13.05 3.81
N THR A 211 16.94 -13.83 4.34
CA THR A 211 16.64 -14.91 5.29
C THR A 211 17.24 -14.56 6.65
N LEU A 212 16.50 -14.80 7.73
CA LEU A 212 17.01 -14.71 9.09
C LEU A 212 17.71 -16.02 9.45
N LYS A 213 19.00 -15.93 9.80
CA LYS A 213 19.75 -17.02 10.41
C LYS A 213 20.09 -16.67 11.85
N LYS A 214 19.83 -17.59 12.76
CA LYS A 214 20.22 -17.46 14.17
C LYS A 214 21.71 -17.77 14.29
N VAL A 215 22.51 -16.76 14.63
CA VAL A 215 23.95 -16.90 14.89
C VAL A 215 24.22 -16.28 16.25
N ALA A 216 24.74 -17.08 17.19
CA ALA A 216 25.14 -16.62 18.52
C ALA A 216 24.07 -15.75 19.25
N ASN A 217 22.81 -16.19 19.24
CA ASN A 217 21.63 -15.50 19.79
C ASN A 217 21.18 -14.21 19.09
N GLU A 218 21.80 -13.84 17.97
CA GLU A 218 21.35 -12.73 17.14
C GLU A 218 20.77 -13.23 15.81
N ASN A 219 19.74 -12.54 15.32
CA ASN A 219 19.15 -12.80 14.01
C ASN A 219 19.92 -11.98 12.97
N MET A 220 20.73 -12.68 12.16
CA MET A 220 21.48 -12.05 11.07
C MET A 220 20.70 -12.18 9.75
N LYS A 221 20.54 -11.05 9.04
CA LYS A 221 19.96 -11.04 7.68
C LYS A 221 21.01 -11.46 6.66
N GLN A 222 20.76 -12.54 5.93
CA GLN A 222 21.50 -12.87 4.72
C GLN A 222 20.69 -12.43 3.51
N PHE A 223 21.27 -11.58 2.65
CA PHE A 223 20.56 -11.01 1.50
C PHE A 223 20.69 -11.86 0.24
N ALA A 224 19.62 -11.89 -0.55
CA ALA A 224 19.57 -12.42 -1.91
C ALA A 224 18.76 -11.46 -2.81
N TYR A 225 18.92 -11.61 -4.12
CA TYR A 225 18.27 -10.73 -5.09
C TYR A 225 17.54 -11.56 -6.14
N TYR A 226 16.35 -11.12 -6.50
CA TYR A 226 15.52 -11.79 -7.50
C TYR A 226 14.87 -10.80 -8.44
N THR A 227 14.73 -11.17 -9.72
CA THR A 227 13.83 -10.48 -10.64
C THR A 227 12.49 -11.20 -10.69
N ALA A 228 11.42 -10.44 -10.88
CA ALA A 228 10.10 -10.96 -11.13
C ALA A 228 9.46 -10.22 -12.30
N ARG A 229 9.14 -10.96 -13.37
CA ARG A 229 8.46 -10.40 -14.53
C ARG A 229 6.95 -10.55 -14.38
N LEU A 230 6.22 -9.50 -14.71
CA LEU A 230 4.77 -9.53 -14.79
C LEU A 230 4.34 -10.48 -15.91
N SER A 231 3.46 -11.41 -15.57
CA SER A 231 2.85 -12.35 -16.51
C SER A 231 1.60 -11.70 -17.08
N LYS A 232 1.38 -11.77 -18.40
CA LYS A 232 0.11 -11.35 -18.99
C LYS A 232 -0.98 -12.36 -18.59
N GLU A 233 -2.20 -11.87 -18.37
CA GLU A 233 -3.37 -12.75 -18.37
C GLU A 233 -3.41 -13.49 -19.71
N ASN A 234 -3.54 -14.82 -19.65
CA ASN A 234 -3.94 -15.59 -20.82
C ASN A 234 -5.38 -15.17 -21.12
N THR A 235 -5.51 -14.23 -22.06
CA THR A 235 -6.81 -13.89 -22.65
C THR A 235 -7.15 -15.03 -23.59
N ASN A 236 -7.93 -15.99 -23.10
CA ASN A 236 -8.66 -16.92 -23.96
C ASN A 236 -9.81 -16.18 -24.66
#